data_AF-G5QWK1-F1
#
_entry.id   AF-G5QWK1-F1
#
_cell.length_a   1.000
_cell.length_b   1.000
_cell.length_c   1.000
_cell.angle_alpha   90.00
_cell.angle_beta   90.00
_cell.angle_gamma   90.00
#
_symmetry.space_group_name_H-M   'P 1'
#
loop_
_entity.id
_entity.type
_entity.pdbx_description
1 polymer ?
#
loop_
_entity_poly.entity_id
_entity_poly.type
_entity_poly.pdbx_seq_one_letter_code
_entity_poly.pdbx_strand_id
1 'polypeptide(L)'
;MQLRKLTTAMLVMGLSAGLAHAEDGAPAAGSTLDKIAKNGVIVVGHRESSVPFSYYDNQQKVVGYSQDYSNAIVEAVKKKLNKPDLQVKLIPITSQNRIPLLQNGTFDFECGSTTNNLERQKQAAFSDTIFVVGTRLLTKKGG
;
A
#
# COMPACT_ATOMS: atom_id res chain seq x y z
N MET A 1 -20.72 64.27 32.73
CA MET A 1 -21.87 63.70 31.98
C MET A 1 -21.44 63.62 30.51
N GLN A 2 -21.01 62.44 30.05
CA GLN A 2 -21.84 61.48 29.29
C GLN A 2 -22.23 62.02 27.90
N LEU A 3 -21.53 61.59 26.84
CA LEU A 3 -22.15 60.69 25.84
C LEU A 3 -21.12 60.12 24.86
N ARG A 4 -21.09 58.79 24.83
CA ARG A 4 -20.37 57.92 23.89
C ARG A 4 -20.93 58.08 22.48
N LYS A 5 -20.07 58.14 21.47
CA LYS A 5 -20.39 57.69 20.10
C LYS A 5 -19.22 56.86 19.55
N LEU A 6 -19.34 55.54 19.75
CA LEU A 6 -18.69 54.54 18.91
C LEU A 6 -19.27 54.71 17.50
N THR A 7 -18.41 54.77 16.48
CA THR A 7 -18.44 53.97 15.24
C THR A 7 -17.65 54.66 14.13
N THR A 8 -16.53 54.08 13.73
CA THR A 8 -16.15 53.97 12.31
C THR A 8 -15.26 52.74 12.20
N ALA A 9 -15.79 51.72 11.51
CA ALA A 9 -15.10 50.50 11.16
C ALA A 9 -14.08 50.78 10.05
N MET A 10 -12.90 50.16 10.11
CA MET A 10 -12.19 49.78 8.89
C MET A 10 -11.63 48.37 9.05
N LEU A 11 -12.20 47.53 8.19
CA LEU A 11 -12.03 46.11 8.01
C LEU A 11 -10.69 45.85 7.31
N VAL A 12 -9.76 45.13 7.94
CA VAL A 12 -8.74 44.36 7.20
C VAL A 12 -8.60 43.01 7.91
N MET A 13 -9.63 42.19 7.77
CA MET A 13 -9.51 40.76 8.05
C MET A 13 -8.82 40.14 6.83
N GLY A 14 -7.49 40.11 6.87
CA GLY A 14 -6.66 39.51 5.86
C GLY A 14 -7.01 38.04 5.70
N LEU A 15 -7.69 37.73 4.59
CA LEU A 15 -7.98 36.38 4.14
C LEU A 15 -6.66 35.72 3.70
N SER A 16 -5.90 35.16 4.63
CA SER A 16 -4.84 34.20 4.31
C SER A 16 -5.48 32.82 4.04
N ALA A 17 -6.32 32.77 2.99
CA ALA A 17 -6.63 31.52 2.29
C ALA A 17 -5.43 31.17 1.39
N GLY A 18 -4.28 30.94 2.01
CA GLY A 18 -3.08 30.47 1.36
C GLY A 18 -3.17 28.96 1.22
N LEU A 19 -3.49 28.51 0.01
CA LEU A 19 -3.08 27.25 -0.61
C LEU A 19 -2.64 26.15 0.38
N ALA A 20 -3.54 25.21 0.67
CA ALA A 20 -3.14 23.90 1.14
C ALA A 20 -2.34 23.21 0.02
N HIS A 21 -1.04 23.54 -0.06
CA HIS A 21 -0.09 22.69 -0.75
C HIS A 21 -0.14 21.35 -0.04
N ALA A 22 -0.62 20.31 -0.75
CA ALA A 22 -0.34 18.95 -0.35
C ALA A 22 1.19 18.86 -0.22
N GLU A 23 1.66 18.62 1.00
CA GLU A 23 3.07 18.51 1.28
C GLU A 23 3.62 17.33 0.46
N ASP A 24 4.30 17.63 -0.65
CA ASP A 24 5.31 16.74 -1.24
C ASP A 24 6.55 16.74 -0.32
N GLY A 25 6.33 16.46 0.96
CA GLY A 25 7.37 16.23 1.93
C GLY A 25 8.10 14.93 1.62
N ALA A 26 9.39 14.89 1.91
CA ALA A 26 10.16 13.65 1.85
C ALA A 26 9.47 12.55 2.68
N PRO A 27 9.52 11.28 2.26
CA PRO A 27 8.97 10.18 3.04
C PRO A 27 9.45 10.22 4.48
N ALA A 28 8.54 10.01 5.43
CA ALA A 28 8.90 9.95 6.85
C ALA A 28 9.99 8.88 7.07
N ALA A 29 10.99 9.21 7.88
CA ALA A 29 12.11 8.32 8.16
C ALA A 29 11.60 6.97 8.72
N GLY A 30 12.08 5.86 8.16
CA GLY A 30 11.66 4.51 8.55
C GLY A 30 10.35 4.03 7.91
N SER A 31 9.68 4.85 7.10
CA SER A 31 8.55 4.40 6.27
C SER A 31 9.00 3.48 5.14
N THR A 32 8.07 2.69 4.58
CA THR A 32 8.34 1.85 3.41
C THR A 32 8.82 2.67 2.22
N LEU A 33 8.25 3.86 1.98
CA LEU A 33 8.70 4.75 0.90
C LEU A 33 10.12 5.28 1.12
N ASP A 34 10.50 5.59 2.37
CA ASP A 34 11.87 5.96 2.73
C ASP A 34 12.86 4.80 2.49
N LYS A 35 12.50 3.58 2.93
CA LYS A 35 13.29 2.36 2.66
C LYS A 35 13.51 2.15 1.17
N ILE A 36 12.43 2.21 0.38
CA ILE A 36 12.49 2.02 -1.08
C ILE A 36 13.36 3.10 -1.73
N ALA A 37 13.18 4.37 -1.35
CA ALA A 37 13.94 5.48 -1.90
C ALA A 37 15.45 5.36 -1.62
N LYS A 38 15.82 4.96 -0.40
CA LYS A 38 17.22 4.74 0.02
C LYS A 38 17.87 3.53 -0.63
N ASN A 39 17.14 2.41 -0.71
CA ASN A 39 17.68 1.18 -1.26
C ASN A 39 17.69 1.16 -2.80
N GLY A 40 16.86 1.99 -3.45
CA GLY A 40 16.68 1.97 -4.90
C GLY A 40 15.95 0.71 -5.41
N VAL A 41 15.29 -0.03 -4.51
CA VAL A 41 14.59 -1.28 -4.83
C VAL A 41 13.24 -1.31 -4.11
N ILE A 42 12.19 -1.67 -4.84
CA ILE A 42 10.91 -2.13 -4.27
C ILE A 42 10.83 -3.65 -4.36
N VAL A 43 10.54 -4.28 -3.22
CA VAL A 43 10.48 -5.74 -3.11
C VAL A 43 9.03 -6.17 -2.91
N VAL A 44 8.47 -6.83 -3.91
CA VAL A 44 7.07 -7.28 -3.91
C VAL A 44 7.04 -8.76 -3.54
N GLY A 45 6.37 -9.06 -2.42
CA GLY A 45 6.04 -10.43 -2.06
C GLY A 45 4.96 -10.96 -2.99
N HIS A 46 5.10 -12.18 -3.49
CA HIS A 46 4.09 -12.81 -4.34
C HIS A 46 3.83 -14.26 -3.98
N ARG A 47 2.71 -14.81 -4.46
CA ARG A 47 2.32 -16.20 -4.20
C ARG A 47 2.68 -17.05 -5.41
N GLU A 48 2.99 -18.33 -5.17
CA GLU A 48 3.35 -19.26 -6.24
C GLU A 48 2.12 -20.02 -6.79
N SER A 49 1.14 -20.31 -5.92
CA SER A 49 -0.01 -21.17 -6.26
C SER A 49 -1.37 -20.62 -5.80
N SER A 50 -1.51 -19.30 -5.59
CA SER A 50 -2.81 -18.71 -5.26
C SER A 50 -3.60 -18.36 -6.52
N VAL A 51 -3.98 -19.37 -7.31
CA VAL A 51 -4.74 -19.19 -8.55
C VAL A 51 -6.17 -18.72 -8.23
N PRO A 52 -6.76 -17.74 -8.96
CA PRO A 52 -6.20 -16.92 -10.05
C PRO A 52 -5.68 -15.54 -9.59
N PHE A 53 -5.26 -15.41 -8.33
CA PHE A 53 -4.91 -14.14 -7.67
C PHE A 53 -3.44 -13.73 -7.84
N SER A 54 -2.52 -14.59 -7.44
CA SER A 54 -1.06 -14.42 -7.58
C SER A 54 -0.47 -15.82 -7.67
N TYR A 55 0.11 -16.14 -8.82
CA TYR A 55 0.62 -17.48 -9.12
C TYR A 55 1.60 -17.41 -10.28
N TYR A 56 2.40 -18.46 -10.46
CA TYR A 56 3.19 -18.61 -11.68
C TYR A 56 2.32 -19.11 -12.83
N ASP A 57 2.37 -18.43 -13.97
CA ASP A 57 1.88 -18.99 -15.22
C ASP A 57 2.82 -20.07 -15.78
N ASN A 58 2.45 -20.64 -16.92
CA ASN A 58 3.26 -21.66 -17.62
C ASN A 58 4.59 -21.11 -18.20
N GLN A 59 4.82 -19.80 -18.10
CA GLN A 59 6.05 -19.11 -18.52
C GLN A 59 6.87 -18.63 -17.31
N GLN A 60 6.53 -19.08 -16.10
CA GLN A 60 7.15 -18.68 -14.83
C GLN A 60 7.05 -17.17 -14.54
N LYS A 61 6.06 -16.49 -15.12
CA LYS A 61 5.72 -15.12 -14.77
C LYS A 61 4.72 -15.13 -13.63
N VAL A 62 4.91 -14.24 -12.67
CA VAL A 62 3.93 -14.01 -11.60
C VAL A 62 2.77 -13.21 -12.18
N VAL A 63 1.58 -13.78 -12.17
CA VAL A 63 0.37 -13.20 -12.75
C VAL A 63 -0.84 -13.39 -11.84
N GLY A 64 -1.95 -12.71 -12.18
CA GLY A 64 -3.25 -12.92 -11.57
C GLY A 64 -3.91 -11.62 -11.12
N TYR A 65 -5.19 -11.73 -10.76
CA TYR A 65 -6.02 -10.59 -10.38
C TYR A 65 -5.37 -9.70 -9.31
N SER A 66 -4.87 -10.30 -8.23
CA SER A 66 -4.20 -9.54 -7.16
C SER A 66 -2.83 -9.05 -7.58
N GLN A 67 -2.11 -9.79 -8.42
CA GLN A 67 -0.83 -9.36 -8.96
C GLN A 67 -0.94 -8.09 -9.83
N ASP A 68 -2.05 -7.91 -10.54
CA ASP A 68 -2.30 -6.68 -11.31
C ASP A 68 -2.38 -5.44 -10.42
N TYR A 69 -2.95 -5.56 -9.21
CA TYR A 69 -2.89 -4.48 -8.21
C TYR A 69 -1.46 -4.24 -7.73
N SER A 70 -0.65 -5.28 -7.54
CA SER A 70 0.76 -5.11 -7.19
C SER A 70 1.52 -4.35 -8.26
N ASN A 71 1.28 -4.66 -9.54
CA ASN A 71 1.90 -3.95 -10.66
C ASN A 71 1.48 -2.47 -10.68
N ALA A 72 0.19 -2.18 -10.46
CA ALA A 72 -0.30 -0.80 -10.37
C ALA A 72 0.32 -0.02 -9.20
N ILE A 73 0.48 -0.66 -8.03
CA ILE A 73 1.13 -0.06 -6.85
C ILE A 73 2.61 0.25 -7.15
N VAL A 74 3.34 -0.66 -7.79
CA VAL A 74 4.74 -0.43 -8.20
C VAL A 74 4.86 0.82 -9.07
N GLU A 75 4.01 0.96 -10.08
CA GLU A 75 4.02 2.13 -10.96
C GLU A 75 3.66 3.42 -10.21
N ALA A 76 2.71 3.35 -9.27
CA ALA A 76 2.40 4.48 -8.39
C ALA A 76 3.58 4.87 -7.49
N VAL A 77 4.34 3.90 -6.97
CA VAL A 77 5.55 4.16 -6.16
C VAL A 77 6.66 4.80 -7.00
N LYS A 78 6.94 4.27 -8.19
CA LYS A 78 7.91 4.88 -9.14
C LYS A 78 7.58 6.33 -9.41
N LYS A 79 6.31 6.63 -9.69
CA LYS A 79 5.81 7.99 -9.90
C LYS A 79 5.96 8.85 -8.66
N LYS A 80 5.53 8.36 -7.48
CA LYS A 80 5.59 9.13 -6.23
C LYS A 80 7.01 9.47 -5.81
N LEU A 81 7.98 8.60 -6.07
CA LEU A 81 9.38 8.81 -5.75
C LEU A 81 10.17 9.49 -6.88
N ASN A 82 9.53 9.77 -8.03
CA ASN A 82 10.19 10.27 -9.24
C ASN A 82 11.43 9.43 -9.64
N LYS A 83 11.29 8.10 -9.56
CA LYS A 83 12.34 7.10 -9.86
C LYS A 83 11.79 6.08 -10.87
N PRO A 84 11.73 6.41 -12.18
CA PRO A 84 11.17 5.51 -13.19
C PRO A 84 11.99 4.22 -13.38
N ASP A 85 13.28 4.26 -13.04
CA ASP A 85 14.26 3.17 -13.09
C ASP A 85 14.36 2.35 -11.79
N LEU A 86 13.45 2.59 -10.82
CA LEU A 86 13.42 1.84 -9.56
C LEU A 86 13.39 0.33 -9.82
N GLN A 87 14.35 -0.39 -9.26
CA GLN A 87 14.43 -1.83 -9.42
C GLN A 87 13.24 -2.50 -8.72
N VAL A 88 12.60 -3.45 -9.41
CA VAL A 88 11.53 -4.27 -8.83
C VAL A 88 12.08 -5.68 -8.62
N LYS A 89 11.96 -6.20 -7.39
CA LYS A 89 12.27 -7.60 -7.07
C LYS A 89 11.01 -8.33 -6.64
N LEU A 90 10.80 -9.52 -7.20
CA LEU A 90 9.73 -10.42 -6.79
C LEU A 90 10.31 -11.48 -5.85
N ILE A 91 9.68 -11.66 -4.68
CA ILE A 91 10.07 -12.71 -3.72
C ILE A 91 8.86 -13.63 -3.45
N PRO A 92 9.00 -14.96 -3.61
CA PRO A 92 7.92 -15.87 -3.29
C PRO A 92 7.70 -15.96 -1.78
N ILE A 93 6.43 -15.90 -1.37
CA ILE A 93 6.01 -16.04 0.03
C ILE A 93 4.90 -17.07 0.19
N THR A 94 4.86 -17.67 1.37
CA THR A 94 3.87 -18.67 1.77
C THR A 94 2.86 -18.08 2.77
N SER A 95 1.74 -18.78 2.96
CA SER A 95 0.75 -18.40 3.97
C SER A 95 1.33 -18.37 5.39
N GLN A 96 2.39 -19.16 5.64
CA GLN A 96 3.01 -19.32 6.96
C GLN A 96 4.07 -18.25 7.23
N ASN A 97 4.92 -17.92 6.25
CA ASN A 97 6.06 -17.03 6.47
C ASN A 97 5.81 -15.55 6.12
N ARG A 98 4.68 -15.21 5.48
CA ARG A 98 4.39 -13.82 5.03
C ARG A 98 4.50 -12.74 6.11
N ILE A 99 3.98 -12.96 7.33
CA ILE A 99 4.04 -11.94 8.39
C ILE A 99 5.47 -11.79 8.94
N PRO A 100 6.18 -12.87 9.32
CA PRO A 100 7.59 -12.77 9.71
C PRO A 100 8.47 -12.08 8.66
N LEU A 101 8.28 -12.40 7.37
CA LEU A 101 9.05 -11.81 6.28
C LEU A 101 8.66 -10.35 5.97
N LEU A 102 7.43 -9.94 6.28
CA LEU A 102 7.03 -8.53 6.20
C LEU A 102 7.70 -7.72 7.31
N GLN A 103 7.63 -8.23 8.55
CA GLN A 103 8.11 -7.52 9.74
C GLN A 103 9.62 -7.28 9.74
N ASN A 104 10.40 -8.20 9.18
CA ASN A 104 11.85 -8.04 9.05
C ASN A 104 12.27 -7.30 7.75
N GLY A 105 11.31 -6.85 6.94
CA GLY A 105 11.55 -6.07 5.72
C GLY A 105 12.09 -6.87 4.54
N THR A 106 11.96 -8.21 4.55
CA THR A 106 12.31 -9.05 3.39
C THR A 106 11.53 -8.65 2.14
N PHE A 107 10.27 -8.26 2.30
CA PHE A 107 9.47 -7.62 1.25
C PHE A 107 8.71 -6.41 1.78
N ASP A 108 8.29 -5.51 0.90
CA ASP A 108 7.65 -4.24 1.24
C ASP A 108 6.12 -4.34 1.30
N PHE A 109 5.53 -5.06 0.36
CA PHE A 109 4.10 -5.36 0.33
C PHE A 109 3.81 -6.60 -0.54
N GLU A 110 2.60 -7.16 -0.42
CA GLU A 110 2.10 -8.24 -1.27
C GLU A 110 0.62 -8.05 -1.60
N CYS A 111 0.20 -8.48 -2.78
CA CYS A 111 -1.22 -8.65 -3.11
C CYS A 111 -1.46 -10.08 -3.62
N GLY A 112 -2.06 -10.91 -2.78
CA GLY A 112 -2.37 -12.30 -3.13
C GLY A 112 -3.73 -12.74 -2.59
N SER A 113 -3.69 -13.66 -1.63
CA SER A 113 -4.85 -14.36 -1.05
C SER A 113 -4.89 -14.25 0.49
N THR A 114 -4.29 -13.19 1.04
CA THR A 114 -4.22 -12.99 2.49
C THR A 114 -5.49 -12.32 3.00
N THR A 115 -6.25 -13.05 3.83
CA THR A 115 -7.41 -12.50 4.53
C THR A 115 -7.00 -11.39 5.50
N ASN A 116 -7.65 -10.24 5.38
CA ASN A 116 -7.64 -9.18 6.37
C ASN A 116 -8.53 -9.58 7.57
N ASN A 117 -7.96 -9.67 8.78
CA ASN A 117 -8.70 -9.92 10.00
C ASN A 117 -8.06 -9.21 11.20
N LEU A 118 -8.82 -9.06 12.29
CA LEU A 118 -8.40 -8.29 13.47
C LEU A 118 -7.11 -8.82 14.12
N GLU A 119 -6.90 -10.14 14.09
CA GLU A 119 -5.70 -10.72 14.69
C GLU A 119 -4.44 -10.34 13.90
N ARG A 120 -4.51 -10.39 12.56
CA ARG A 120 -3.39 -10.00 11.70
C ARG A 120 -3.16 -8.49 11.68
N GLN A 121 -4.21 -7.69 11.87
CA GLN A 121 -4.08 -6.23 11.97
C GLN A 121 -3.19 -5.77 13.13
N LYS A 122 -3.01 -6.60 14.16
CA LYS A 122 -2.06 -6.34 15.25
C LYS A 122 -0.59 -6.44 14.80
N GLN A 123 -0.32 -7.09 13.67
CA GLN A 123 1.03 -7.44 13.20
C GLN A 123 1.37 -6.83 11.84
N ALA A 124 0.36 -6.47 11.04
CA ALA A 124 0.50 -5.95 9.68
C ALA A 124 -0.70 -5.05 9.32
N ALA A 125 -0.48 -4.08 8.43
CA ALA A 125 -1.55 -3.31 7.82
C ALA A 125 -2.11 -4.01 6.57
N PHE A 126 -3.35 -3.69 6.20
CA PHE A 126 -4.03 -4.19 5.00
C PHE A 126 -4.54 -3.02 4.17
N SER A 127 -4.54 -3.17 2.85
CA SER A 127 -5.21 -2.26 1.93
C SER A 127 -6.73 -2.38 2.03
N ASP A 128 -7.42 -1.58 1.21
CA ASP A 128 -8.81 -1.83 0.87
C ASP A 128 -9.00 -3.26 0.33
N THR A 129 -10.18 -3.82 0.59
CA THR A 129 -10.53 -5.19 0.19
C THR A 129 -10.56 -5.33 -1.32
N ILE A 130 -9.71 -6.23 -1.86
CA ILE A 130 -9.69 -6.54 -3.30
C ILE A 130 -10.52 -7.78 -3.66
N PHE A 131 -10.84 -8.67 -2.71
CA PHE A 131 -11.67 -9.86 -2.98
C PHE A 131 -12.31 -10.42 -1.70
N VAL A 132 -13.43 -11.15 -1.83
CA VAL A 132 -14.15 -11.83 -0.74
C VAL A 132 -14.31 -13.31 -1.05
N VAL A 133 -13.99 -14.19 -0.09
CA VAL A 133 -14.05 -15.65 -0.25
C VAL A 133 -14.91 -16.30 0.84
N GLY A 134 -15.40 -17.52 0.56
CA GLY A 134 -15.93 -18.43 1.58
C GLY A 134 -15.06 -19.69 1.68
N THR A 135 -14.70 -20.09 2.89
CA THR A 135 -13.96 -21.34 3.14
C THR A 135 -14.87 -22.53 2.88
N ARG A 136 -14.49 -23.42 1.96
CA ARG A 136 -15.25 -24.60 1.55
C ARG A 136 -14.34 -25.83 1.40
N LEU A 137 -14.96 -26.99 1.17
CA LEU A 137 -14.27 -28.25 0.94
C LEU A 137 -14.29 -28.61 -0.56
N LEU A 138 -13.17 -29.11 -1.05
CA LEU A 138 -13.06 -29.75 -2.37
C LEU A 138 -12.92 -31.26 -2.14
N THR A 139 -13.74 -32.07 -2.81
CA THR A 139 -13.71 -33.53 -2.71
C THR A 139 -13.82 -34.18 -4.10
N LYS A 140 -13.38 -35.44 -4.19
CA LYS A 140 -13.58 -36.25 -5.40
C LYS A 140 -15.08 -36.55 -5.56
N LYS A 141 -15.60 -36.44 -6.78
CA LYS A 141 -16.98 -36.82 -7.06
C LYS A 141 -17.19 -38.32 -6.75
N GLY A 142 -18.22 -38.62 -5.97
CA GLY A 142 -18.62 -39.99 -5.63
C GLY A 142 -17.76 -40.69 -4.57
N GLY A 143 -17.02 -39.94 -3.75
CA GLY A 143 -16.40 -40.44 -2.52
C GLY A 143 -17.39 -40.66 -1.40
#